data_AF-A0A0G1MUW4-F1
#
_entry.id   AF-A0A0G1MUW4-F1
#
_cell.length_a   1.000
_cell.length_b   1.000
_cell.length_c   1.000
_cell.angle_alpha   90.00
_cell.angle_beta   90.00
_cell.angle_gamma   90.00
#
_symmetry.space_group_name_H-M   'P 1'
#
loop_
_entity.id
_entity.type
_entity.pdbx_description
1 polymer ?
#
loop_
_entity_poly.entity_id
_entity_poly.type
_entity_poly.pdbx_seq_one_letter_code
_entity_poly.pdbx_strand_id
1 'polypeptide(L)' 'MRKEPVTLVLEHPTRLDRARSLGYKAKQGCIVARQRVGRGGHTQSVAETTGQCGSLAQPQVPRR' A
#
# COMPACT_ATOMS: atom_id res chain seq x y z
N MET A 1 4.75 -11.73 15.59
CA MET A 1 4.22 -11.13 14.33
C MET A 1 3.95 -9.61 14.37
N ARG A 2 3.71 -8.98 15.55
CA ARG A 2 3.47 -7.52 15.61
C ARG A 2 4.77 -6.68 15.61
N LYS A 3 5.88 -7.22 16.13
CA LYS A 3 7.18 -6.53 16.24
C LYS A 3 8.14 -6.82 15.08
N GLU A 4 7.93 -7.91 14.34
CA GLU A 4 8.77 -8.28 13.19
C GLU A 4 8.57 -7.36 11.99
N PRO A 5 9.60 -7.24 11.12
CA PRO A 5 9.54 -6.45 9.89
C PRO A 5 8.44 -6.93 8.95
N VAL A 6 8.03 -6.02 8.06
CA VAL A 6 6.91 -6.21 7.12
C VAL A 6 7.21 -7.32 6.10
N THR A 7 8.45 -7.42 5.65
CA THR A 7 8.94 -8.51 4.81
C THR A 7 9.96 -9.30 5.61
N LEU A 8 9.74 -10.60 5.76
CA LEU A 8 10.67 -11.50 6.43
C LEU A 8 10.90 -12.73 5.56
N VAL A 9 12.16 -12.99 5.21
CA VAL A 9 12.57 -14.21 4.53
C VAL A 9 12.68 -15.33 5.56
N LEU A 10 12.06 -16.47 5.26
CA LEU A 10 12.05 -17.64 6.13
C LEU A 10 12.93 -18.74 5.53
N GLU A 11 13.75 -19.36 6.37
CA GLU A 11 14.51 -20.56 6.04
C GLU A 11 13.60 -21.75 5.70
N HIS A 12 12.48 -21.86 6.44
CA HIS A 12 11.49 -22.91 6.23
C HIS A 12 10.06 -22.32 6.18
N PRO A 13 9.17 -22.86 5.33
CA PRO A 13 7.80 -22.40 5.28
C PRO A 13 7.10 -22.67 6.61
N THR A 14 6.30 -21.71 7.08
CA THR A 14 5.49 -21.92 8.30
C THR A 14 4.43 -23.02 8.10
N ARG A 15 3.97 -23.22 6.85
CA ARG A 15 3.02 -24.27 6.47
C ARG A 15 3.60 -25.07 5.31
N LEU A 16 4.13 -26.26 5.61
CA LEU A 16 4.76 -27.11 4.62
C LEU A 16 3.74 -27.66 3.61
N ASP A 17 2.55 -28.06 4.06
CA ASP A 17 1.52 -28.67 3.20
C ASP A 17 1.13 -27.73 2.05
N ARG A 18 0.86 -26.46 2.39
CA ARG A 18 0.52 -25.43 1.40
C ARG A 18 1.72 -25.02 0.55
N ALA A 19 2.92 -25.03 1.13
CA ALA A 19 4.13 -24.76 0.36
C ALA A 19 4.31 -25.82 -0.73
N ARG A 20 4.14 -27.11 -0.40
CA ARG A 20 4.24 -28.23 -1.37
C ARG A 20 3.21 -28.13 -2.48
N SER A 21 1.96 -27.77 -2.17
CA SER A 21 0.93 -27.58 -3.21
C SER A 21 1.24 -26.40 -4.14
N LEU A 22 1.95 -25.38 -3.65
CA LEU A 22 2.40 -24.22 -4.46
C LEU A 22 3.74 -24.47 -5.18
N GLY A 23 4.31 -25.68 -5.07
CA GLY A 23 5.55 -26.05 -5.76
C GLY A 23 6.83 -25.82 -4.96
N TYR A 24 6.76 -25.58 -3.65
CA TYR A 24 7.94 -25.51 -2.80
C TYR A 24 8.69 -26.84 -2.81
N LYS A 25 9.99 -26.77 -3.07
CA LYS A 25 10.93 -27.88 -2.92
C LYS A 25 12.04 -27.45 -1.99
N ALA A 26 12.37 -28.30 -1.02
CA ALA A 26 13.53 -28.13 -0.16
C ALA A 26 14.81 -28.35 -0.99
N LYS A 27 15.18 -27.33 -1.76
CA LYS A 27 16.36 -27.26 -2.61
C LYS A 27 16.94 -25.86 -2.48
N GLN A 28 18.27 -25.75 -2.57
CA GLN A 28 18.94 -24.47 -2.65
C GLN A 28 18.36 -23.64 -3.82
N GLY A 29 18.03 -22.37 -3.55
CA GLY A 29 17.40 -21.45 -4.50
C GLY A 29 15.88 -21.28 -4.37
N CYS A 30 15.19 -22.05 -3.52
CA CYS A 30 13.76 -21.84 -3.24
C CYS A 30 13.59 -21.05 -1.93
N ILE A 31 13.22 -19.77 -2.05
CA ILE A 31 13.10 -18.83 -0.92
C ILE A 31 11.61 -18.58 -0.64
N VAL A 32 11.20 -18.64 0.62
CA VAL A 32 9.84 -18.32 1.04
C VAL A 32 9.87 -17.04 1.88
N ALA A 33 9.14 -16.02 1.43
CA ALA A 33 8.97 -14.79 2.19
C ALA A 33 7.58 -14.75 2.85
N ARG A 34 7.52 -14.27 4.08
CA ARG A 34 6.30 -13.86 4.75
C ARG A 34 6.13 -12.35 4.58
N GLN A 35 5.01 -11.94 3.97
CA GLN A 35 4.63 -10.54 3.83
C GLN A 35 3.50 -10.21 4.81
N ARG A 36 3.66 -9.16 5.62
CA ARG A 36 2.56 -8.59 6.41
C ARG A 36 1.84 -7.54 5.57
N VAL A 37 0.59 -7.81 5.24
CA VAL A 37 -0.32 -6.84 4.62
C VAL A 37 -1.26 -6.25 5.68
N GLY A 38 -1.52 -4.95 5.59
CA GLY A 38 -2.56 -4.30 6.38
C GLY A 38 -3.93 -4.87 6.00
N ARG A 39 -4.85 -4.95 6.97
CA ARG A 39 -6.23 -5.35 6.70
C ARG A 39 -7.07 -4.07 6.60
N GLY A 40 -7.73 -3.84 5.46
CA GLY A 40 -8.48 -2.61 5.14
C GLY A 40 -8.83 -2.49 3.64
N GLY A 41 -9.54 -1.42 3.24
CA GLY A 41 -9.91 -1.11 1.85
C GLY A 41 -8.85 -0.33 1.06
N HIS A 42 -9.18 0.09 -0.16
CA HIS A 42 -8.31 0.90 -1.03
C HIS A 42 -7.94 2.23 -0.34
N THR A 43 -6.65 2.49 -0.15
CA THR A 43 -6.17 3.84 0.20
C THR A 43 -6.26 4.71 -1.05
N GLN A 44 -7.43 5.31 -1.30
CA GLN A 44 -7.54 6.36 -2.31
C GLN A 44 -6.93 7.63 -1.72
N SER A 45 -5.83 8.11 -2.31
CA SER A 45 -5.43 9.51 -2.14
C SER A 45 -6.49 10.36 -2.82
N VAL A 46 -7.29 11.09 -2.03
CA VAL A 46 -8.22 12.09 -2.57
C VAL A 46 -7.39 13.02 -3.45
N ALA A 47 -7.67 13.04 -4.75
CA ALA A 47 -7.07 14.00 -5.66
C ALA A 47 -7.47 15.40 -5.19
N GLU A 48 -6.49 16.25 -4.94
CA GLU A 48 -6.68 17.67 -4.71
C GLU A 48 -7.23 18.27 -6.02
N THR A 49 -8.55 18.30 -6.18
CA THR A 49 -9.19 19.05 -7.24
C THR A 49 -10.23 19.96 -6.62
N THR A 50 -9.76 21.15 -6.24
CA THR A 50 -10.56 22.38 -6.29
C THR A 50 -9.57 23.41 -6.84
N GLY A 51 -9.50 23.58 -8.15
CA GLY A 51 -10.51 24.37 -8.85
C GLY A 51 -10.04 25.83 -8.87
N GLN A 52 -9.07 26.14 -9.74
CA GLN A 52 -8.91 27.50 -10.21
C GLN A 52 -10.13 27.84 -11.07
N CYS A 53 -11.08 28.61 -10.56
CA CYS A 53 -12.00 29.40 -11.38
C CYS A 53 -12.75 30.40 -10.49
N GLY A 54 -12.52 31.70 -10.69
CA GLY A 54 -13.23 32.73 -9.92
C GLY A 54 -12.57 34.11 -9.88
N SER A 55 -11.88 34.52 -10.95
CA SER A 55 -11.66 35.95 -11.19
C SER A 55 -12.99 36.58 -11.56
N LEU A 56 -13.68 37.21 -10.61
CA LEU A 56 -14.76 38.15 -10.91
C LEU A 56 -14.57 39.43 -10.08
N ALA A 57 -14.08 40.43 -10.80
CA ALA A 57 -14.23 41.88 -10.64
C ALA A 57 -14.50 42.44 -9.23
N GLN A 58 -13.57 43.27 -8.76
CA GLN A 58 -13.86 44.25 -7.71
C GLN A 58 -14.90 45.27 -8.25
N PRO A 59 -16.04 45.50 -7.57
CA PRO A 59 -16.85 46.67 -7.87
C PRO A 59 -16.09 47.92 -7.43
N GLN A 60 -15.74 48.78 -8.39
CA GLN A 60 -15.22 50.11 -8.11
C GLN A 60 -16.36 50.94 -7.49
N VAL A 61 -16.27 51.21 -6.19
CA VAL A 61 -17.13 52.20 -5.55
C VAL A 61 -16.64 53.57 -5.98
N PRO A 62 -17.47 54.41 -6.63
CA PRO A 62 -17.05 55.76 -6.98
C PRO A 62 -16.88 56.57 -5.70
N ARG A 63 -15.73 57.26 -5.62
CA ARG A 63 -15.39 58.21 -4.57
C ARG A 63 -16.46 59.30 -4.48
N ARG A 64 -16.97 59.54 -3.28
CA ARG A 64 -17.48 60.84 -2.85
C ARG A 64 -16.52 61.43 -1.84
#